data_AF-A0A8S3KFB5-F1
#
_entry.id   AF-A0A8S3KFB5-F1
#
_cell.length_a   1.000
_cell.length_b   1.000
_cell.length_c   1.000
_cell.angle_alpha   90.00
_cell.angle_beta   90.00
_cell.angle_gamma   90.00
#
_symmetry.space_group_name_H-M   'P 1'
#
loop_
_entity.id
_entity.type
_entity.pdbx_description
1 polymer ?
#
loop_
_entity_poly.entity_id
_entity_poly.type
_entity_poly.pdbx_seq_one_letter_code
_entity_poly.pdbx_strand_id
1 'polypeptide(L)'
;MVIRSSLIMPEMRSAYFSCNLCGFHVQVEIDRGRIAEPTICTSCNTAHSFELIHNRSLFADKQFVKLQETPEEMPAGQTPVTVTIVAHNDLVDAVQPGDR
;
A
#
# COMPACT_ATOMS: atom_id res chain seq x y z
N MET A 1 22.16 -7.24 5.40
CA MET A 1 21.65 -8.64 5.33
C MET A 1 20.14 -8.68 5.53
N VAL A 2 19.42 -9.34 4.62
CA VAL A 2 17.98 -9.56 4.67
C VAL A 2 17.66 -10.69 5.65
N ILE A 3 16.85 -10.39 6.67
CA ILE A 3 16.47 -11.35 7.70
C ILE A 3 15.15 -12.05 7.34
N ARG A 4 14.20 -11.26 6.81
CA ARG A 4 12.85 -11.73 6.53
C ARG A 4 12.16 -10.83 5.51
N SER A 5 11.48 -11.42 4.55
CA SER A 5 10.48 -10.80 3.70
C SER A 5 9.07 -11.19 4.17
N SER A 6 8.13 -10.25 4.19
CA SER A 6 6.72 -10.56 4.42
C SER A 6 6.06 -11.07 3.14
N LEU A 7 4.85 -11.61 3.27
CA LEU A 7 3.95 -11.76 2.13
C LEU A 7 3.65 -10.39 1.50
N ILE A 8 3.32 -10.41 0.21
CA ILE A 8 2.88 -9.24 -0.55
C ILE A 8 1.50 -8.83 -0.06
N MET A 9 1.33 -7.55 0.25
CA MET A 9 0.06 -6.97 0.68
C MET A 9 -0.39 -5.92 -0.33
N PRO A 10 -1.67 -5.94 -0.75
CA PRO A 10 -2.20 -4.92 -1.63
C PRO A 10 -2.41 -3.60 -0.89
N GLU A 11 -1.90 -2.51 -1.44
CA GLU A 11 -2.12 -1.14 -0.98
C GLU A 11 -2.98 -0.41 -2.01
N MET A 12 -4.12 0.15 -1.59
CA MET A 12 -5.02 0.85 -2.52
C MET A 12 -4.33 2.12 -3.04
N ARG A 13 -4.34 2.31 -4.36
CA ARG A 13 -3.79 3.50 -5.05
C ARG A 13 -4.89 4.42 -5.55
N SER A 14 -6.01 3.85 -6.00
CA SER A 14 -7.19 4.62 -6.39
C SER A 14 -8.46 3.89 -6.00
N ALA A 15 -9.39 4.64 -5.43
CA ALA A 15 -10.68 4.17 -5.00
C ALA A 15 -11.70 4.32 -6.14
N TYR A 16 -12.46 3.27 -6.41
CA TYR A 16 -13.56 3.31 -7.37
C TYR A 16 -14.89 3.46 -6.64
N PHE A 17 -15.61 4.54 -6.89
CA PHE A 17 -16.92 4.80 -6.31
C PHE A 17 -18.02 4.66 -7.37
N SER A 18 -19.16 4.09 -6.98
CA SER A 18 -20.35 3.96 -7.83
C SER A 18 -21.56 4.53 -7.10
N CYS A 19 -22.35 5.35 -7.77
CA CYS A 19 -23.60 5.88 -7.23
C CYS A 19 -24.68 4.79 -7.25
N ASN A 20 -25.31 4.53 -6.11
CA ASN A 20 -26.34 3.49 -5.98
C ASN A 20 -27.69 3.86 -6.61
N LEU A 21 -27.89 5.13 -6.98
CA LEU A 21 -29.14 5.61 -7.58
C LEU A 21 -29.09 5.62 -9.12
N CYS A 22 -28.00 6.15 -9.69
CA CYS A 22 -27.89 6.34 -11.14
C CYS A 22 -26.80 5.48 -11.80
N GLY A 23 -25.98 4.78 -11.03
CA GLY A 23 -24.86 3.97 -11.56
C GLY A 23 -23.68 4.78 -12.09
N PHE A 24 -23.66 6.10 -11.89
CA PHE A 24 -22.51 6.94 -12.23
C PHE A 24 -21.30 6.55 -11.40
N HIS A 25 -20.14 6.41 -12.05
CA HIS A 25 -18.91 5.99 -11.40
C HIS A 25 -17.83 7.05 -11.48
N VAL A 26 -17.01 7.12 -10.44
CA VAL A 26 -15.87 8.04 -10.35
C VAL A 26 -14.70 7.33 -9.69
N GLN A 27 -13.50 7.60 -10.19
CA GLN A 27 -12.26 7.09 -9.64
C GLN A 27 -11.53 8.24 -8.94
N VAL A 28 -11.13 8.02 -7.71
CA VAL A 28 -10.42 9.01 -6.89
C VAL A 28 -9.06 8.46 -6.51
N GLU A 29 -8.00 9.20 -6.81
CA GLU A 29 -6.64 8.83 -6.39
C GLU A 29 -6.44 9.07 -4.89
N ILE A 30 -5.67 8.19 -4.26
CA ILE A 30 -5.34 8.30 -2.85
C ILE A 30 -4.08 9.15 -2.72
N ASP A 31 -4.22 10.33 -2.12
CA ASP A 31 -3.10 11.20 -1.82
C ASP A 31 -2.72 11.10 -0.34
N ARG A 32 -1.44 10.83 -0.07
CA ARG A 32 -0.86 10.73 1.29
C ARG A 32 -1.67 9.84 2.25
N GLY A 33 -2.24 8.74 1.75
CA GLY A 33 -3.02 7.78 2.53
C GLY A 33 -4.43 8.25 2.91
N ARG A 34 -4.94 9.33 2.32
CA ARG A 34 -6.32 9.80 2.50
C ARG A 34 -7.12 9.58 1.24
N ILE A 35 -8.29 8.98 1.40
CA ILE A 35 -9.27 8.79 0.33
C ILE A 35 -10.29 9.93 0.45
N ALA A 36 -10.38 10.78 -0.59
CA ALA A 36 -11.38 11.83 -0.64
C ALA A 36 -12.68 11.27 -1.21
N GLU A 37 -13.61 10.90 -0.34
CA GLU A 37 -14.92 10.39 -0.79
C GLU A 37 -15.74 11.51 -1.45
N PRO A 38 -16.25 11.30 -2.68
CA PRO A 38 -17.12 12.27 -3.34
C PRO A 38 -18.47 12.33 -2.61
N THR A 39 -18.83 13.50 -2.09
CA THR A 39 -20.06 13.67 -1.31
C THR A 39 -21.32 13.84 -2.17
N ILE A 40 -21.19 14.31 -3.41
CA ILE A 40 -22.35 14.61 -4.28
C ILE A 40 -22.12 13.95 -5.64
N CYS A 41 -23.14 13.22 -6.12
CA CYS A 41 -23.11 12.67 -7.46
C CYS A 41 -23.30 13.76 -8.52
N THR A 42 -22.37 13.86 -9.47
CA THR A 42 -22.42 14.83 -10.58
C THR A 42 -23.56 14.56 -11.58
N SER A 43 -24.05 13.33 -11.68
CA SER A 43 -25.15 12.97 -12.60
C SER A 43 -26.54 13.18 -12.01
N CYS A 44 -26.79 12.72 -10.78
CA CYS A 44 -28.12 12.79 -10.15
C CYS A 44 -28.24 13.83 -9.02
N ASN A 45 -27.18 14.58 -8.71
CA ASN A 45 -27.12 15.60 -7.65
C ASN A 45 -27.53 15.10 -6.26
N THR A 46 -27.51 13.79 -6.03
CA THR A 46 -27.85 13.22 -4.73
C THR A 46 -26.61 13.14 -3.84
N ALA A 47 -26.71 13.70 -2.64
CA ALA A 47 -25.65 13.64 -1.64
C ALA A 47 -25.54 12.22 -1.02
N HIS A 48 -24.33 11.83 -0.63
CA HIS A 48 -24.01 10.59 0.08
C HIS A 48 -24.58 9.31 -0.58
N SER A 49 -24.57 9.28 -1.91
CA SER A 49 -25.11 8.18 -2.71
C SER A 49 -24.03 7.25 -3.29
N PHE A 50 -22.76 7.57 -3.06
CA PHE A 50 -21.63 6.78 -3.55
C PHE A 50 -21.31 5.63 -2.61
N GLU A 51 -21.00 4.48 -3.20
CA GLU A 51 -20.49 3.30 -2.52
C GLU A 51 -19.11 2.94 -3.09
N LEU A 52 -18.17 2.60 -2.21
CA LEU A 52 -16.82 2.16 -2.59
C LEU A 52 -16.88 0.71 -3.12
N ILE A 53 -16.60 0.52 -4.41
CA ILE A 53 -16.47 -0.81 -5.00
C ILE A 53 -15.01 -1.26 -4.92
N HIS A 54 -14.68 -1.94 -3.82
CA HIS A 54 -13.33 -2.45 -3.55
C HIS A 54 -12.73 -3.23 -4.73
N ASN A 55 -13.49 -4.14 -5.35
CA ASN A 55 -12.99 -5.01 -6.42
C ASN A 55 -12.67 -4.29 -7.74
N ARG A 56 -13.12 -3.05 -7.92
CA ARG A 56 -12.80 -2.20 -9.09
C ARG A 56 -11.75 -1.14 -8.78
N SER A 57 -11.39 -0.96 -7.52
CA SER A 57 -10.30 -0.09 -7.11
C SER A 57 -8.96 -0.62 -7.63
N LEU A 58 -7.99 0.28 -7.83
CA LEU A 58 -6.64 -0.12 -8.19
C LEU A 58 -5.79 -0.27 -6.94
N PHE A 59 -5.05 -1.36 -6.90
CA PHE A 59 -4.10 -1.69 -5.84
C PHE A 59 -2.69 -1.75 -6.41
N ALA A 60 -1.72 -1.42 -5.57
CA ALA A 60 -0.30 -1.59 -5.84
C ALA A 60 0.29 -2.55 -4.81
N ASP A 61 1.32 -3.29 -5.21
CA ASP A 61 1.96 -4.26 -4.32
C ASP A 61 2.88 -3.56 -3.32
N LYS A 62 2.81 -4.03 -2.07
CA LYS A 62 3.62 -3.56 -0.96
C LYS A 62 4.17 -4.75 -0.18
N GLN A 63 5.45 -4.70 0.17
CA GLN A 63 6.11 -5.76 0.94
C GLN A 63 6.98 -5.15 2.03
N PHE A 64 7.00 -5.79 3.20
CA PHE A 64 7.88 -5.42 4.30
C PHE A 64 9.11 -6.32 4.31
N VAL A 65 10.28 -5.70 4.27
CA VAL A 65 11.58 -6.37 4.33
C VAL A 65 12.30 -5.94 5.60
N LYS A 66 12.71 -6.90 6.42
CA LYS A 66 13.58 -6.62 7.56
C LYS A 66 15.03 -6.81 7.15
N LEU A 67 15.85 -5.79 7.41
CA LEU A 67 17.29 -5.82 7.26
C LEU A 67 17.97 -5.77 8.62
N GLN A 68 19.12 -6.40 8.70
CA GLN A 68 20.04 -6.34 9.83
C GLN A 68 21.36 -5.72 9.37
N GLU A 69 21.96 -4.93 10.26
CA GLU A 69 23.29 -4.36 10.10
C GLU A 69 24.36 -5.44 9.89
N THR A 70 25.46 -5.05 9.24
CA THR A 70 26.61 -5.89 8.97
C THR A 70 27.37 -6.18 10.27
N PRO A 71 27.61 -7.45 10.64
CA PRO A 71 28.27 -7.79 11.89
C PRO A 71 29.72 -7.29 11.96
N GLU A 72 30.34 -7.03 10.81
CA GLU A 72 31.71 -6.52 10.67
C GLU A 72 31.87 -5.08 11.17
N GLU A 73 30.80 -4.29 11.16
CA GLU A 73 30.80 -2.88 11.55
C GLU A 73 30.25 -2.66 12.97
N MET A 74 29.86 -3.74 13.66
CA MET A 74 29.19 -3.69 14.95
C MET A 74 30.19 -3.62 16.12
N PRO A 75 29.96 -2.78 17.15
CA PRO A 75 30.74 -2.78 18.38
C PRO A 75 30.65 -4.12 19.12
N ALA A 76 31.77 -4.57 19.70
CA ALA A 76 31.82 -5.82 20.45
C ALA A 76 30.85 -5.80 21.64
N GLY A 77 30.03 -6.85 21.75
CA GLY A 77 29.10 -7.05 22.87
C GLY A 77 27.74 -6.36 22.73
N GLN A 78 27.45 -5.71 21.61
CA GLN A 78 26.11 -5.17 21.33
C GLN A 78 25.24 -6.13 20.52
N THR A 79 23.91 -5.96 20.63
CA THR A 79 22.96 -6.67 19.78
C THR A 79 22.77 -5.91 18.47
N PRO A 80 22.80 -6.59 17.32
CA PRO A 80 22.67 -5.94 16.02
C PRO A 80 21.31 -5.27 15.85
N VAL A 81 21.30 -4.06 15.27
CA VAL A 81 20.07 -3.32 15.01
C VAL A 81 19.38 -3.88 13.77
N THR A 82 18.05 -3.85 13.79
CA THR A 82 17.22 -4.23 12.65
C THR A 82 16.41 -3.04 12.17
N VAL A 83 16.30 -2.89 10.85
CA VAL A 83 15.53 -1.85 10.18
C VAL A 83 14.44 -2.51 9.34
N THR A 84 13.25 -1.94 9.33
CA THR A 84 12.15 -2.39 8.47
C THR A 84 12.01 -1.44 7.29
N ILE A 85 12.09 -1.99 6.08
CA ILE A 85 11.96 -1.28 4.82
C ILE A 85 10.65 -1.72 4.17
N VAL A 86 10.03 -0.80 3.46
CA VAL A 86 8.84 -1.07 2.64
C VAL A 86 9.27 -1.01 1.17
N ALA A 87 9.09 -2.12 0.47
CA ALA A 87 9.25 -2.21 -0.98
C ALA A 87 7.90 -1.99 -1.66
N HIS A 88 7.93 -1.34 -2.82
CA HIS A 88 6.75 -0.97 -3.61
C HIS A 88 6.95 -1.33 -5.08
N ASN A 89 5.86 -1.69 -5.76
CA ASN A 89 5.83 -1.99 -7.21
C ASN A 89 6.90 -3.03 -7.59
N ASP A 90 7.72 -2.73 -8.61
CA ASP A 90 8.75 -3.62 -9.18
C ASP A 90 9.83 -4.07 -8.19
N LEU A 91 9.96 -3.41 -7.03
CA LEU A 91 10.92 -3.80 -5.99
C LEU A 91 10.36 -4.87 -5.04
N VAL A 92 9.07 -5.21 -5.16
CA VAL A 92 8.46 -6.30 -4.41
C VAL A 92 9.02 -7.63 -4.89
N ASP A 93 9.38 -8.49 -3.94
CA ASP A 93 9.98 -9.81 -4.16
C ASP A 93 11.36 -9.79 -4.85
N ALA A 94 11.99 -8.62 -4.95
CA ALA A 94 13.31 -8.46 -5.57
C ALA A 94 14.47 -9.03 -4.72
N VAL A 95 14.25 -9.29 -3.43
CA VAL A 95 15.27 -9.79 -2.50
C VAL A 95 14.75 -10.97 -1.69
N GLN A 96 15.63 -11.93 -1.42
CA GLN A 96 15.32 -13.13 -0.65
C GLN A 96 15.99 -13.09 0.74
N PRO A 97 15.44 -13.78 1.76
CA PRO A 97 16.09 -13.91 3.05
C PRO A 97 17.49 -14.52 2.90
N GLY A 98 18.50 -13.85 3.45
CA GLY A 98 19.91 -14.24 3.34
C GLY A 98 20.74 -13.37 2.41
N ASP A 99 20.13 -12.58 1.53
CA ASP A 99 20.85 -11.63 0.67
C ASP A 99 21.57 -10.56 1.52
N ARG A 100 22.77 -10.15 1.12
CA ARG A 100 23.60 -9.20 1.89
C ARG A 100 23.40 -7.77 1.45
#